data_AF-A0A961Y0A7-F1
#
_entry.id   AF-A0A961Y0A7-F1
#
_cell.length_a   1.000
_cell.length_b   1.000
_cell.length_c   1.000
_cell.angle_alpha   90.00
_cell.angle_beta   90.00
_cell.angle_gamma   90.00
#
_symmetry.space_group_name_H-M   'P 1'
#
loop_
_entity.id
_entity.type
_entity.pdbx_description
1 polymer ?
#
loop_
_entity_poly.entity_id
_entity_poly.type
_entity_poly.pdbx_seq_one_letter_code
_entity_poly.pdbx_strand_id
1 'polypeptide(L)'
;MTLHEVGLSDKFDLAKDRIFVTGAQAIVRMLLMQRERDRIAGLNTAGFVSGYRGSPLGALDMQLWKARSELSAANVVFQPGLNEELAATACWGTQQTELMGEGRYDGVFSVWYGKGPGVDRSGDVFRHANLAGTSPHGGVLALMGDDHMAESSTNAHATEFHFVDAMIPILNPAGVQELIDFGLYGFALSRFASTWTAIKCVKDNVESTASVDVSLARLGIVLPEIDLPAGGLGIRHEINMLGQEERLYDFKRQAVSSFIHANRINRIVYAGGSSPKLGIITVGKSYLDVRQALDELGIDEHRANQIGIRLFKV
;
A
#
# COMPACT_ATOMS: atom_id res chain seq x y z
N MET A 1 9.47 26.95 19.27
CA MET A 1 8.57 25.83 18.98
C MET A 1 7.14 26.32 19.15
N THR A 2 6.37 26.39 18.06
CA THR A 2 4.92 26.62 18.11
C THR A 2 4.26 25.33 18.57
N LEU A 3 3.53 25.38 19.69
CA LEU A 3 2.71 24.26 20.15
C LEU A 3 1.43 24.24 19.32
N HIS A 4 1.10 23.10 18.71
CA HIS A 4 -0.16 22.90 18.03
C HIS A 4 -1.21 22.40 19.02
N GLU A 5 -2.44 22.91 18.93
CA GLU A 5 -3.58 22.34 19.64
C GLU A 5 -3.97 21.02 18.96
N VAL A 6 -3.98 19.91 19.71
CA VAL A 6 -4.18 18.56 19.18
C VAL A 6 -5.35 17.89 19.91
N GLY A 7 -6.35 17.43 19.15
CA GLY A 7 -7.48 16.65 19.65
C GLY A 7 -7.43 15.19 19.19
N LEU A 8 -8.03 14.27 19.96
CA LEU A 8 -8.12 12.85 19.57
C LEU A 8 -8.97 12.60 18.31
N SER A 9 -9.90 13.51 18.00
CA SER A 9 -10.73 13.50 16.80
C SER A 9 -9.97 13.94 15.54
N ASP A 10 -8.84 14.65 15.69
CA ASP A 10 -8.07 15.21 14.57
C ASP A 10 -7.60 14.14 13.59
N LYS A 11 -7.43 12.90 14.07
CA LYS A 11 -6.93 11.77 13.27
C LYS A 11 -7.75 11.43 12.02
N PHE A 12 -9.04 11.80 11.98
CA PHE A 12 -9.91 11.58 10.82
C PHE A 12 -10.35 12.89 10.14
N ASP A 13 -9.98 14.04 10.68
CA ASP A 13 -10.29 15.35 10.11
C ASP A 13 -9.40 15.63 8.89
N LEU A 14 -10.02 15.72 7.70
CA LEU A 14 -9.34 15.98 6.42
C LEU A 14 -8.77 17.41 6.31
N ALA A 15 -9.17 18.34 7.20
CA ALA A 15 -8.60 19.69 7.24
C ALA A 15 -7.27 19.77 7.99
N LYS A 16 -6.86 18.71 8.70
CA LYS A 16 -5.59 18.66 9.44
C LYS A 16 -4.47 18.18 8.51
N ASP A 17 -3.33 18.88 8.55
CA ASP A 17 -2.11 18.47 7.84
C ASP A 17 -1.18 17.61 8.71
N ARG A 18 -1.32 17.63 10.04
CA ARG A 18 -0.50 16.82 10.96
C ARG A 18 -1.35 16.25 12.07
N ILE A 19 -1.18 14.96 12.33
CA ILE A 19 -1.92 14.20 13.35
C ILE A 19 -0.99 13.26 14.12
N PHE A 20 -1.44 12.79 15.28
CA PHE A 20 -0.78 11.73 16.06
C PHE A 20 -1.65 10.48 16.05
N VAL A 21 -1.13 9.37 15.50
CA VAL A 21 -1.92 8.15 15.24
C VAL A 21 -1.10 6.88 15.41
N THR A 22 -1.79 5.76 15.65
CA THR A 22 -1.24 4.41 15.46
C THR A 22 -1.23 4.03 13.98
N GLY A 23 -0.47 3.01 13.59
CA GLY A 23 -0.52 2.46 12.22
C GLY A 23 -1.91 1.99 11.78
N ALA A 24 -2.67 1.32 12.66
CA ALA A 24 -4.05 0.94 12.36
C ALA A 24 -4.96 2.16 12.10
N GLN A 25 -4.78 3.26 12.85
CA GLN A 25 -5.52 4.52 12.60
C GLN A 25 -5.04 5.22 11.33
N ALA A 26 -3.74 5.12 11.02
CA ALA A 26 -3.17 5.63 9.78
C ALA A 26 -3.78 4.95 8.53
N ILE A 27 -4.05 3.64 8.59
CA ILE A 27 -4.76 2.92 7.52
C ILE A 27 -6.19 3.45 7.35
N VAL A 28 -6.93 3.67 8.45
CA VAL A 28 -8.28 4.27 8.36
C VAL A 28 -8.22 5.67 7.76
N ARG A 29 -7.26 6.49 8.21
CA ARG A 29 -7.03 7.83 7.68
C ARG A 29 -6.69 7.80 6.18
N MET A 30 -5.83 6.88 5.75
CA MET A 30 -5.46 6.67 4.34
C MET A 30 -6.69 6.39 3.45
N LEU A 31 -7.66 5.59 3.92
CA LEU A 31 -8.90 5.34 3.18
C LEU A 31 -9.71 6.63 2.94
N LEU A 32 -9.84 7.47 3.97
CA LEU A 32 -10.52 8.76 3.87
C LEU A 32 -9.77 9.71 2.91
N MET A 33 -8.44 9.72 2.99
CA MET A 33 -7.60 10.50 2.09
C MET A 33 -7.73 10.04 0.63
N GLN A 34 -7.77 8.72 0.38
CA GLN A 34 -7.94 8.20 -0.98
C GLN A 34 -9.28 8.64 -1.58
N ARG A 35 -10.38 8.51 -0.82
CA ARG A 35 -11.70 8.98 -1.26
C ARG A 35 -11.71 10.47 -1.58
N GLU A 36 -11.06 11.27 -0.74
CA GLU A 36 -11.03 12.72 -0.91
C GLU A 36 -10.17 13.14 -2.11
N ARG A 37 -9.04 12.46 -2.34
CA ARG A 37 -8.23 12.65 -3.56
C ARG A 37 -9.05 12.35 -4.81
N ASP A 38 -9.83 11.27 -4.81
CA ASP A 38 -10.72 10.93 -5.91
C ASP A 38 -11.79 12.02 -6.12
N ARG A 39 -12.41 12.53 -5.04
CA ARG A 39 -13.39 13.63 -5.10
C ARG A 39 -12.79 14.89 -5.74
N ILE A 40 -11.58 15.27 -5.32
CA ILE A 40 -10.87 16.44 -5.84
C ILE A 40 -10.52 16.25 -7.33
N ALA A 41 -10.22 15.01 -7.74
CA ALA A 41 -10.01 14.64 -9.14
C ALA A 41 -11.31 14.54 -9.97
N GLY A 42 -12.47 14.81 -9.37
CA GLY A 42 -13.77 14.76 -10.05
C GLY A 42 -14.39 13.36 -10.16
N LEU A 43 -13.83 12.37 -9.45
CA LEU A 43 -14.33 11.00 -9.45
C LEU A 43 -15.31 10.76 -8.29
N ASN A 44 -16.40 10.06 -8.61
CA ASN A 44 -17.36 9.52 -7.66
C ASN A 44 -17.02 8.05 -7.34
N THR A 45 -15.91 7.81 -6.64
CA THR A 45 -15.51 6.47 -6.18
C THR A 45 -16.14 6.12 -4.83
N ALA A 46 -16.11 4.82 -4.52
CA ALA A 46 -16.39 4.27 -3.19
C ALA A 46 -15.21 3.43 -2.69
N GLY A 47 -15.19 3.14 -1.39
CA GLY A 47 -14.19 2.29 -0.76
C GLY A 47 -14.80 1.00 -0.22
N PHE A 48 -14.05 -0.10 -0.30
CA PHE A 48 -14.43 -1.37 0.31
C PHE A 48 -13.28 -1.96 1.11
N VAL A 49 -13.55 -2.39 2.34
CA VAL A 49 -12.54 -3.03 3.20
C VAL A 49 -13.07 -4.37 3.64
N SER A 50 -12.26 -5.41 3.46
CA SER A 50 -12.57 -6.74 3.97
C SER A 50 -11.29 -7.46 4.38
N GLY A 51 -11.38 -8.39 5.31
CA GLY A 51 -10.25 -9.15 5.79
C GLY A 51 -10.60 -9.97 7.00
N TYR A 52 -9.60 -10.66 7.52
CA TYR A 52 -9.73 -11.47 8.73
C TYR A 52 -8.63 -11.11 9.72
N ARG A 53 -8.97 -11.21 11.00
CA ARG A 53 -8.10 -10.72 12.07
C ARG A 53 -6.89 -11.61 12.24
N GLY A 54 -5.73 -10.96 12.31
CA GLY A 54 -4.50 -11.58 12.79
C GLY A 54 -3.47 -10.51 13.10
N SER A 55 -2.65 -10.72 14.13
CA SER A 55 -1.53 -9.84 14.44
C SER A 55 -0.56 -9.73 13.23
N PRO A 56 -0.01 -8.55 12.93
CA PRO A 56 -0.11 -7.27 13.66
C PRO A 56 -1.37 -6.44 13.33
N LEU A 57 -2.21 -6.90 12.40
CA LEU A 57 -3.40 -6.17 11.93
C LEU A 57 -4.66 -6.44 12.77
N GLY A 58 -4.56 -7.19 13.88
CA GLY A 58 -5.71 -7.65 14.68
C GLY A 58 -6.55 -6.51 15.28
N ALA A 59 -5.98 -5.31 15.43
CA ALA A 59 -6.68 -4.14 15.92
C ALA A 59 -7.39 -3.32 14.81
N LEU A 60 -7.20 -3.65 13.53
CA LEU A 60 -7.69 -2.86 12.40
C LEU A 60 -9.23 -2.82 12.36
N ASP A 61 -9.91 -3.96 12.52
CA ASP A 61 -11.38 -4.03 12.61
C ASP A 61 -11.95 -3.06 13.64
N MET A 62 -11.32 -3.02 14.83
CA MET A 62 -11.76 -2.17 15.91
C MET A 62 -11.64 -0.69 15.54
N GLN A 63 -10.59 -0.30 14.82
CA GLN A 63 -10.46 1.08 14.34
C GLN A 63 -11.46 1.39 13.23
N LEU A 64 -11.70 0.47 12.30
CA LEU A 64 -12.70 0.61 11.24
C LEU A 64 -14.12 0.76 11.81
N TRP A 65 -14.47 -0.04 12.82
CA TRP A 65 -15.76 0.10 13.51
C TRP A 65 -15.89 1.39 14.29
N LYS A 66 -14.82 1.84 14.97
CA LYS A 66 -14.82 3.12 15.68
C LYS A 66 -14.97 4.31 14.74
N ALA A 67 -14.48 4.21 13.51
CA ALA A 67 -14.55 5.25 12.49
C ALA A 67 -15.72 5.07 11.50
N ARG A 68 -16.74 4.27 11.86
CA ARG A 68 -17.84 3.90 10.95
C ARG A 68 -18.58 5.12 10.40
N SER A 69 -18.78 6.15 11.22
CA SER A 69 -19.44 7.41 10.81
C SER A 69 -18.67 8.11 9.70
N GLU A 70 -17.37 8.28 9.89
CA GLU A 70 -16.46 8.96 8.97
C GLU A 70 -16.31 8.17 7.67
N LEU A 71 -16.15 6.85 7.77
CA LEU A 71 -16.09 5.95 6.62
C LEU A 71 -17.39 5.96 5.82
N SER A 72 -18.54 5.88 6.50
CA SER A 72 -19.84 5.92 5.82
C SER A 72 -20.09 7.25 5.12
N ALA A 73 -19.69 8.38 5.71
CA ALA A 73 -19.77 9.69 5.08
C ALA A 73 -18.87 9.80 3.83
N ALA A 74 -17.78 9.03 3.80
CA ALA A 74 -16.87 8.91 2.67
C ALA A 74 -17.24 7.78 1.67
N ASN A 75 -18.43 7.15 1.78
CA ASN A 75 -18.82 5.98 0.98
C ASN A 75 -17.82 4.81 1.07
N VAL A 76 -17.18 4.61 2.23
CA VAL A 76 -16.29 3.49 2.50
C VAL A 76 -17.03 2.46 3.37
N VAL A 77 -17.16 1.23 2.86
CA VAL A 77 -17.83 0.13 3.53
C VAL A 77 -16.79 -0.83 4.09
N PHE A 78 -16.87 -1.12 5.39
CA PHE A 78 -16.13 -2.21 6.00
C PHE A 78 -17.05 -3.42 6.19
N GLN A 79 -16.69 -4.55 5.56
CA GLN A 79 -17.36 -5.83 5.69
C GLN A 79 -16.32 -6.89 6.11
N PRO A 80 -16.26 -7.29 7.39
CA PRO A 80 -15.32 -8.31 7.82
C PRO A 80 -15.58 -9.63 7.09
N GLY A 81 -14.50 -10.31 6.69
CA GLY A 81 -14.58 -11.62 6.06
C GLY A 81 -14.91 -12.71 7.08
N LEU A 82 -15.52 -13.80 6.61
CA LEU A 82 -15.60 -15.02 7.41
C LEU A 82 -14.22 -15.68 7.53
N ASN A 83 -13.40 -15.54 6.49
CA ASN A 83 -11.99 -15.90 6.42
C ASN A 83 -11.29 -14.99 5.40
N GLU A 84 -9.99 -15.15 5.26
CA GLU A 84 -9.15 -14.35 4.37
C GLU A 84 -9.48 -14.55 2.88
N GLU A 85 -9.77 -15.79 2.45
CA GLU A 85 -9.99 -16.11 1.04
C GLU A 85 -11.30 -15.52 0.51
N LEU A 86 -12.36 -15.52 1.32
CA LEU A 86 -13.65 -14.91 0.99
C LEU A 86 -13.54 -13.38 1.01
N ALA A 87 -12.77 -12.81 1.94
CA ALA A 87 -12.48 -11.39 1.95
C ALA A 87 -11.71 -10.95 0.68
N ALA A 88 -10.71 -11.73 0.26
CA ALA A 88 -9.96 -11.48 -0.96
C ALA A 88 -10.88 -11.55 -2.18
N THR A 89 -11.76 -12.55 -2.22
CA THR A 89 -12.74 -12.74 -3.31
C THR A 89 -13.70 -11.57 -3.39
N ALA A 90 -14.18 -11.07 -2.24
CA ALA A 90 -15.03 -9.88 -2.19
C ALA A 90 -14.30 -8.64 -2.75
N CYS A 91 -13.03 -8.43 -2.36
CA CYS A 91 -12.21 -7.34 -2.90
C CYS A 91 -12.01 -7.48 -4.43
N TRP A 92 -11.77 -8.69 -4.93
CA TRP A 92 -11.70 -8.93 -6.38
C TRP A 92 -13.03 -8.63 -7.09
N GLY A 93 -14.16 -9.00 -6.50
CA GLY A 93 -15.50 -8.68 -7.01
C GLY A 93 -15.74 -7.17 -7.16
N THR A 94 -15.20 -6.35 -6.25
CA THR A 94 -15.32 -4.88 -6.35
C THR A 94 -14.67 -4.30 -7.61
N GLN A 95 -13.68 -5.00 -8.18
CA GLN A 95 -13.01 -4.54 -9.40
C GLN A 95 -13.83 -4.84 -10.67
N GLN A 96 -14.92 -5.58 -10.54
CA GLN A 96 -15.75 -6.03 -11.65
C GLN A 96 -17.10 -5.31 -11.74
N THR A 97 -17.44 -4.45 -10.77
CA THR A 97 -18.77 -3.81 -10.67
C THR A 97 -19.13 -2.97 -11.89
N GLU A 98 -18.13 -2.36 -12.52
CA GLU A 98 -18.32 -1.47 -13.68
C GLU A 98 -18.28 -2.20 -15.02
N LEU A 99 -17.89 -3.49 -15.05
CA LEU A 99 -17.69 -4.21 -16.32
C LEU A 99 -18.97 -4.36 -17.15
N MET A 100 -20.13 -4.38 -16.48
CA MET A 100 -21.44 -4.45 -17.13
C MET A 100 -22.11 -3.07 -17.28
N GLY A 101 -21.46 -1.99 -16.86
CA GLY A 101 -22.01 -0.63 -16.88
C GLY A 101 -23.15 -0.39 -15.88
N GLU A 102 -23.32 -1.26 -14.90
CA GLU A 102 -24.40 -1.20 -13.89
C GLU A 102 -23.94 -0.63 -12.54
N GLY A 103 -22.69 -0.19 -12.44
CA GLY A 103 -22.13 0.28 -11.19
C GLY A 103 -22.63 1.65 -10.77
N ARG A 104 -22.71 1.84 -9.45
CA ARG A 104 -23.18 3.07 -8.82
C ARG A 104 -22.10 4.16 -8.73
N TYR A 105 -20.84 3.78 -8.88
CA TYR A 105 -19.65 4.60 -8.66
C TYR A 105 -18.69 4.43 -9.82
N ASP A 106 -17.83 5.40 -10.10
CA ASP A 106 -16.87 5.28 -11.21
C ASP A 106 -15.85 4.14 -11.00
N GLY A 107 -15.67 3.73 -9.74
CA GLY A 107 -14.88 2.59 -9.33
C GLY A 107 -14.91 2.41 -7.82
N VAL A 108 -14.54 1.20 -7.38
CA VAL A 108 -14.45 0.86 -5.96
C VAL A 108 -13.00 0.53 -5.63
N PHE A 109 -12.31 1.38 -4.86
CA PHE A 109 -11.00 1.03 -4.33
C PHE A 109 -11.18 0.08 -3.15
N SER A 110 -10.30 -0.91 -3.00
CA SER A 110 -10.46 -1.90 -1.92
C SER A 110 -9.19 -2.20 -1.14
N VAL A 111 -9.36 -2.53 0.13
CA VAL A 111 -8.30 -3.02 1.00
C VAL A 111 -8.66 -4.41 1.52
N TRP A 112 -7.82 -5.37 1.17
CA TRP A 112 -7.78 -6.67 1.80
C TRP A 112 -6.76 -6.65 2.96
N TYR A 113 -7.03 -7.35 4.06
CA TYR A 113 -6.02 -7.60 5.09
C TYR A 113 -6.09 -9.02 5.67
N GLY A 114 -4.93 -9.56 6.00
CA GLY A 114 -4.79 -10.88 6.62
C GLY A 114 -3.37 -11.13 7.10
N LYS A 115 -3.20 -12.16 7.93
CA LYS A 115 -1.88 -12.60 8.43
C LYS A 115 -1.24 -13.59 7.45
N GLY A 116 0.04 -13.93 7.63
CA GLY A 116 0.78 -14.91 6.82
C GLY A 116 -0.02 -16.17 6.39
N PRO A 117 -0.60 -16.96 7.31
CA PRO A 117 -1.41 -18.13 6.93
C PRO A 117 -2.65 -17.79 6.08
N GLY A 118 -3.23 -16.61 6.30
CA GLY A 118 -4.33 -16.10 5.50
C GLY A 118 -3.91 -15.69 4.09
N VAL A 119 -2.68 -15.20 3.92
CA VAL A 119 -2.10 -14.97 2.59
C VAL A 119 -1.90 -16.27 1.84
N ASP A 120 -1.32 -17.29 2.50
CA ASP A 120 -1.12 -18.63 1.91
C ASP A 120 -2.46 -19.21 1.43
N ARG A 121 -3.48 -19.20 2.28
CA ARG A 121 -4.85 -19.64 1.92
C ARG A 121 -5.48 -18.85 0.77
N SER A 122 -5.14 -17.57 0.64
CA SER A 122 -5.71 -16.67 -0.38
C SER A 122 -4.95 -16.69 -1.70
N GLY A 123 -3.90 -17.52 -1.83
CA GLY A 123 -3.02 -17.55 -3.00
C GLY A 123 -3.73 -17.77 -4.34
N ASP A 124 -4.79 -18.60 -4.35
CA ASP A 124 -5.60 -18.81 -5.55
C ASP A 124 -6.28 -17.51 -6.02
N VAL A 125 -6.92 -16.80 -5.10
CA VAL A 125 -7.61 -15.54 -5.41
C VAL A 125 -6.61 -14.47 -5.85
N PHE A 126 -5.44 -14.38 -5.19
CA PHE A 126 -4.41 -13.42 -5.58
C PHE A 126 -3.93 -13.63 -7.02
N ARG A 127 -3.72 -14.89 -7.43
CA ARG A 127 -3.30 -15.22 -8.79
C ARG A 127 -4.36 -14.83 -9.81
N HIS A 128 -5.60 -15.25 -9.61
CA HIS A 128 -6.71 -14.93 -10.51
C HIS A 128 -6.97 -13.42 -10.58
N ALA A 129 -7.00 -12.75 -9.43
CA ALA A 129 -7.28 -11.32 -9.37
C ALA A 129 -6.17 -10.48 -10.01
N ASN A 130 -4.90 -10.86 -9.85
CA ASN A 130 -3.79 -10.12 -10.46
C ASN A 130 -3.69 -10.34 -11.98
N LEU A 131 -3.95 -11.56 -12.46
CA LEU A 131 -4.10 -11.86 -13.90
C LEU A 131 -5.23 -11.04 -14.54
N ALA A 132 -6.42 -11.09 -13.91
CA ALA A 132 -7.58 -10.31 -14.35
C ALA A 132 -7.30 -8.80 -14.32
N GLY A 133 -6.68 -8.32 -13.24
CA GLY A 133 -6.33 -6.93 -13.02
C GLY A 133 -7.36 -6.15 -12.21
N THR A 134 -7.28 -4.83 -12.27
CA THR A 134 -8.12 -3.92 -11.47
C THR A 134 -8.88 -2.95 -12.37
N SER A 135 -9.91 -2.31 -11.79
CA SER A 135 -10.64 -1.24 -12.46
C SER A 135 -9.76 0.02 -12.56
N PRO A 136 -9.83 0.81 -13.65
CA PRO A 136 -9.09 2.07 -13.80
C PRO A 136 -9.31 3.09 -12.68
N HIS A 137 -10.49 3.06 -12.03
CA HIS A 137 -10.83 3.93 -10.89
C HIS A 137 -11.07 3.16 -9.59
N GLY A 138 -10.82 1.85 -9.59
CA GLY A 138 -10.86 1.03 -8.38
C GLY A 138 -9.49 1.00 -7.70
N GLY A 139 -8.76 -0.09 -7.92
CA GLY A 139 -7.44 -0.34 -7.33
C GLY A 139 -7.55 -1.09 -6.00
N VAL A 140 -6.58 -1.96 -5.73
CA VAL A 140 -6.61 -2.88 -4.59
C VAL A 140 -5.29 -2.86 -3.83
N LEU A 141 -5.39 -2.70 -2.51
CA LEU A 141 -4.30 -2.95 -1.58
C LEU A 141 -4.49 -4.29 -0.87
N ALA A 142 -3.42 -5.06 -0.75
CA ALA A 142 -3.36 -6.26 0.09
C ALA A 142 -2.39 -6.02 1.26
N LEU A 143 -2.94 -5.80 2.46
CA LEU A 143 -2.14 -5.63 3.68
C LEU A 143 -1.74 -7.00 4.20
N MET A 144 -0.46 -7.35 4.05
CA MET A 144 0.09 -8.60 4.57
C MET A 144 0.62 -8.38 5.99
N GLY A 145 -0.02 -9.01 6.96
CA GLY A 145 0.42 -9.01 8.36
C GLY A 145 1.51 -10.04 8.57
N ASP A 146 2.74 -9.57 8.78
CA ASP A 146 3.95 -10.38 8.93
C ASP A 146 4.47 -10.38 10.36
N ASP A 147 4.88 -11.57 10.81
CA ASP A 147 5.50 -11.81 12.12
C ASP A 147 6.70 -12.76 11.94
N HIS A 148 7.87 -12.17 11.76
CA HIS A 148 9.11 -12.90 11.39
C HIS A 148 9.65 -13.75 12.53
N MET A 149 9.32 -13.40 13.77
CA MET A 149 9.82 -14.07 14.97
C MET A 149 8.78 -15.05 15.55
N ALA A 150 7.63 -15.20 14.89
CA ALA A 150 6.51 -16.01 15.36
C ALA A 150 6.05 -15.65 16.78
N GLU A 151 6.14 -14.38 17.18
CA GLU A 151 5.80 -13.94 18.54
C GLU A 151 4.32 -14.20 18.88
N SER A 152 3.47 -14.07 17.86
CA SER A 152 2.01 -14.20 17.95
C SER A 152 1.46 -15.16 16.88
N SER A 153 2.31 -16.04 16.37
CA SER A 153 2.06 -16.89 15.21
C SER A 153 2.46 -18.33 15.50
N THR A 154 1.81 -19.28 14.84
CA THR A 154 2.21 -20.69 14.91
C THR A 154 3.48 -20.98 14.10
N ASN A 155 3.81 -20.13 13.11
CA ASN A 155 5.02 -20.19 12.31
C ASN A 155 5.63 -18.80 12.09
N ALA A 156 6.95 -18.76 11.95
CA ALA A 156 7.63 -17.60 11.41
C ALA A 156 7.32 -17.51 9.92
N HIS A 157 6.96 -16.34 9.43
CA HIS A 157 6.59 -16.17 8.02
C HIS A 157 7.14 -14.86 7.46
N ALA A 158 7.69 -14.95 6.25
CA ALA A 158 8.05 -13.82 5.40
C ALA A 158 7.19 -13.93 4.14
N THR A 159 6.04 -13.25 4.17
CA THR A 159 4.95 -13.55 3.25
C THR A 159 5.14 -12.94 1.86
N GLU A 160 6.13 -12.07 1.67
CA GLU A 160 6.43 -11.46 0.36
C GLU A 160 6.57 -12.47 -0.77
N PHE A 161 7.14 -13.66 -0.51
CA PHE A 161 7.36 -14.66 -1.54
C PHE A 161 6.06 -15.18 -2.17
N HIS A 162 4.93 -15.15 -1.44
CA HIS A 162 3.61 -15.48 -2.01
C HIS A 162 3.15 -14.42 -3.00
N PHE A 163 3.42 -13.14 -2.72
CA PHE A 163 3.11 -12.05 -3.62
C PHE A 163 4.06 -11.99 -4.81
N VAL A 164 5.34 -12.36 -4.62
CA VAL A 164 6.29 -12.55 -5.73
C VAL A 164 5.79 -13.65 -6.68
N ASP A 165 5.32 -14.78 -6.15
CA ASP A 165 4.73 -15.88 -6.95
C ASP A 165 3.50 -15.40 -7.73
N ALA A 166 2.61 -14.62 -7.11
CA ALA A 166 1.44 -14.03 -7.77
C ALA A 166 1.77 -12.80 -8.65
N MET A 167 3.04 -12.38 -8.75
CA MET A 167 3.49 -11.18 -9.45
C MET A 167 2.80 -9.88 -9.01
N ILE A 168 2.47 -9.80 -7.73
CA ILE A 168 1.90 -8.60 -7.11
C ILE A 168 3.05 -7.73 -6.60
N PRO A 169 3.17 -6.46 -7.00
CA PRO A 169 4.16 -5.54 -6.45
C PRO A 169 4.00 -5.34 -4.94
N ILE A 170 5.12 -5.20 -4.25
CA ILE A 170 5.16 -5.09 -2.78
C ILE A 170 5.78 -3.76 -2.40
N LEU A 171 5.07 -3.00 -1.55
CA LEU A 171 5.58 -1.80 -0.90
C LEU A 171 5.87 -2.13 0.56
N ASN A 172 7.07 -1.79 1.03
CA ASN A 172 7.52 -2.12 2.38
C ASN A 172 7.76 -0.83 3.19
N PRO A 173 6.74 -0.35 3.94
CA PRO A 173 6.84 0.89 4.69
C PRO A 173 7.75 0.75 5.92
N ALA A 174 8.63 1.72 6.10
CA ALA A 174 9.56 1.75 7.22
C ALA A 174 8.92 2.20 8.55
N GLY A 175 7.77 2.88 8.48
CA GLY A 175 7.04 3.34 9.66
C GLY A 175 5.65 3.86 9.31
N VAL A 176 4.97 4.46 10.30
CA VAL A 176 3.57 4.90 10.21
C VAL A 176 3.31 5.90 9.06
N GLN A 177 4.23 6.85 8.83
CA GLN A 177 4.12 7.81 7.73
C GLN A 177 4.05 7.09 6.37
N GLU A 178 4.90 6.09 6.18
CA GLU A 178 4.99 5.38 4.90
C GLU A 178 3.84 4.40 4.71
N LEU A 179 3.14 3.96 5.77
CA LEU A 179 1.89 3.22 5.59
C LEU A 179 0.84 4.05 4.83
N ILE A 180 0.74 5.35 5.14
CA ILE A 180 -0.16 6.26 4.43
C ILE A 180 0.39 6.54 3.02
N ASP A 181 1.66 6.93 2.94
CA ASP A 181 2.25 7.36 1.67
C ASP A 181 2.24 6.22 0.64
N PHE A 182 2.71 5.02 1.04
CA PHE A 182 2.72 3.84 0.19
C PHE A 182 1.33 3.27 -0.06
N GLY A 183 0.38 3.50 0.85
CA GLY A 183 -1.03 3.22 0.60
C GLY A 183 -1.59 4.00 -0.59
N LEU A 184 -1.39 5.32 -0.60
CA LEU A 184 -1.85 6.20 -1.68
C LEU A 184 -1.10 5.93 -2.99
N TYR A 185 0.23 5.71 -2.93
CA TYR A 185 0.98 5.24 -4.09
C TYR A 185 0.47 3.88 -4.58
N GLY A 186 0.12 2.97 -3.67
CA GLY A 186 -0.34 1.62 -4.01
C GLY A 186 -1.69 1.62 -4.71
N PHE A 187 -2.65 2.47 -4.32
CA PHE A 187 -3.89 2.62 -5.08
C PHE A 187 -3.64 3.16 -6.48
N ALA A 188 -2.79 4.18 -6.61
CA ALA A 188 -2.44 4.75 -7.91
C ALA A 188 -1.68 3.76 -8.80
N LEU A 189 -0.70 3.04 -8.24
CA LEU A 189 0.02 1.96 -8.90
C LEU A 189 -0.93 0.86 -9.36
N SER A 190 -1.84 0.45 -8.48
CA SER A 190 -2.82 -0.59 -8.76
C SER A 190 -3.72 -0.22 -9.93
N ARG A 191 -4.22 1.02 -9.98
CA ARG A 191 -5.03 1.55 -11.10
C ARG A 191 -4.21 1.66 -12.39
N PHE A 192 -2.98 2.16 -12.30
CA PHE A 192 -2.12 2.42 -13.44
C PHE A 192 -1.66 1.12 -14.13
N ALA A 193 -1.11 0.20 -13.34
CA ALA A 193 -0.54 -1.04 -13.86
C ALA A 193 -1.56 -2.19 -13.95
N SER A 194 -2.79 -1.98 -13.47
CA SER A 194 -3.83 -3.01 -13.37
C SER A 194 -3.36 -4.26 -12.61
N THR A 195 -2.63 -4.05 -11.52
CA THR A 195 -2.18 -5.09 -10.59
C THR A 195 -2.80 -4.84 -9.23
N TRP A 196 -2.88 -5.84 -8.37
CA TRP A 196 -3.01 -5.56 -6.94
C TRP A 196 -1.71 -4.92 -6.44
N THR A 197 -1.72 -4.28 -5.27
CA THR A 197 -0.47 -3.84 -4.61
C THR A 197 -0.45 -4.33 -3.19
N ALA A 198 0.58 -5.07 -2.82
CA ALA A 198 0.74 -5.56 -1.48
C ALA A 198 1.51 -4.55 -0.61
N ILE A 199 1.13 -4.43 0.66
CA ILE A 199 1.82 -3.59 1.64
C ILE A 199 2.24 -4.48 2.80
N LYS A 200 3.54 -4.46 3.11
CA LYS A 200 4.08 -5.20 4.24
C LYS A 200 3.77 -4.50 5.55
N CYS A 201 2.99 -5.17 6.39
CA CYS A 201 2.62 -4.71 7.71
C CYS A 201 3.34 -5.55 8.74
N VAL A 202 4.23 -4.93 9.52
CA VAL A 202 4.91 -5.56 10.65
C VAL A 202 4.51 -4.85 11.93
N LYS A 203 4.77 -5.48 13.08
CA LYS A 203 4.47 -4.90 14.39
C LYS A 203 4.96 -3.46 14.52
N ASP A 204 6.21 -3.21 14.11
CA ASP A 204 6.87 -1.90 14.22
C ASP A 204 6.20 -0.77 13.44
N ASN A 205 5.43 -1.07 12.39
CA ASN A 205 4.73 -0.04 11.61
C ASN A 205 3.22 0.01 11.90
N VAL A 206 2.57 -1.10 12.26
CA VAL A 206 1.13 -1.12 12.57
C VAL A 206 0.81 -0.75 14.02
N GLU A 207 1.58 -1.25 14.98
CA GLU A 207 1.30 -1.10 16.42
C GLU A 207 1.98 0.12 17.03
N SER A 208 2.97 0.70 16.33
CA SER A 208 3.63 1.94 16.73
C SER A 208 2.74 3.17 16.54
N THR A 209 3.02 4.21 17.32
CA THR A 209 2.44 5.54 17.17
C THR A 209 3.46 6.52 16.59
N ALA A 210 2.98 7.49 15.81
CA ALA A 210 3.82 8.56 15.30
C ALA A 210 3.01 9.84 15.05
N SER A 211 3.71 10.98 15.05
CA SER A 211 3.19 12.18 14.40
C SER A 211 3.48 12.10 12.90
N VAL A 212 2.44 12.21 12.09
CA VAL A 212 2.50 12.04 10.63
C VAL A 212 1.90 13.26 9.94
N ASP A 213 2.46 13.58 8.78
CA ASP A 213 1.92 14.54 7.83
C ASP A 213 0.88 13.84 6.96
N VAL A 214 -0.34 14.36 6.99
CA VAL A 214 -1.53 13.85 6.31
C VAL A 214 -2.14 14.90 5.41
N SER A 215 -1.35 15.89 4.99
CA SER A 215 -1.77 16.86 3.99
C SER A 215 -2.14 16.15 2.69
N LEU A 216 -3.29 16.50 2.11
CA LEU A 216 -3.73 15.93 0.83
C LEU A 216 -2.77 16.28 -0.32
N ALA A 217 -2.00 17.37 -0.19
CA ALA A 217 -1.01 17.81 -1.17
C ALA A 217 0.37 17.15 -0.98
N ARG A 218 0.57 16.31 0.04
CA ARG A 218 1.86 15.71 0.39
C ARG A 218 2.49 14.91 -0.76
N LEU A 219 1.68 14.20 -1.54
CA LEU A 219 2.14 13.34 -2.62
C LEU A 219 1.72 13.88 -3.99
N GLY A 220 2.73 14.22 -4.80
CA GLY A 220 2.60 14.47 -6.23
C GLY A 220 2.81 13.19 -7.03
N ILE A 221 1.78 12.35 -7.10
CA ILE A 221 1.82 11.07 -7.83
C ILE A 221 1.89 11.35 -9.33
N VAL A 222 2.89 10.77 -10.00
CA VAL A 222 3.13 10.88 -11.44
C VAL A 222 2.72 9.59 -12.13
N LEU A 223 1.90 9.70 -13.19
CA LEU A 223 1.60 8.59 -14.09
C LEU A 223 2.52 8.69 -15.30
N PRO A 224 3.46 7.76 -15.51
CA PRO A 224 4.36 7.81 -16.66
C PRO A 224 3.63 7.43 -17.95
N GLU A 225 4.06 8.02 -19.06
CA GLU A 225 3.66 7.56 -20.39
C GLU A 225 4.38 6.25 -20.72
N ILE A 226 3.62 5.23 -21.12
CA ILE A 226 4.11 3.92 -21.51
C ILE A 226 3.34 3.41 -22.71
N ASP A 227 3.95 2.50 -23.48
CA ASP A 227 3.24 1.78 -24.52
C ASP A 227 2.25 0.80 -23.90
N LEU A 228 0.97 0.96 -24.22
CA LEU A 228 -0.10 0.11 -23.72
C LEU A 228 -0.48 -0.95 -24.77
N PRO A 229 -0.85 -2.17 -24.35
CA PRO A 229 -1.40 -3.16 -25.26
C PRO A 229 -2.78 -2.70 -25.77
N ALA A 230 -3.26 -3.33 -26.85
CA ALA A 230 -4.62 -3.12 -27.32
C ALA A 230 -5.63 -3.37 -26.19
N GLY A 231 -6.56 -2.43 -26.00
CA GLY A 231 -7.54 -2.46 -24.90
C GLY A 231 -6.99 -2.10 -23.51
N GLY A 232 -5.74 -1.61 -23.42
CA GLY A 232 -5.13 -1.14 -22.16
C GLY A 232 -4.82 -2.26 -21.16
N LEU A 233 -4.59 -1.90 -19.89
CA LEU A 233 -4.23 -2.86 -18.83
C LEU A 233 -5.40 -3.30 -17.95
N GLY A 234 -6.47 -2.49 -17.87
CA GLY A 234 -7.61 -2.68 -16.96
C GLY A 234 -8.30 -4.04 -17.10
N ILE A 235 -8.95 -4.49 -16.03
CA ILE A 235 -9.77 -5.72 -16.02
C ILE A 235 -10.88 -5.66 -17.08
N ARG A 236 -11.16 -6.82 -17.72
CA ARG A 236 -12.16 -6.96 -18.80
C ARG A 236 -12.46 -8.43 -19.16
N HIS A 237 -13.55 -8.67 -19.90
CA HIS A 237 -14.09 -10.02 -20.15
C HIS A 237 -13.60 -10.70 -21.43
N GLU A 238 -13.17 -9.93 -22.44
CA GLU A 238 -12.89 -10.42 -23.78
C GLU A 238 -11.51 -11.11 -23.94
N ILE A 239 -10.73 -11.18 -22.85
CA ILE A 239 -9.39 -11.77 -22.84
C ILE A 239 -9.42 -13.18 -22.23
N ASN A 240 -8.86 -14.16 -22.95
CA ASN A 240 -8.71 -15.52 -22.46
C ASN A 240 -7.53 -15.66 -21.48
N MET A 241 -7.35 -16.84 -20.90
CA MET A 241 -6.33 -17.09 -19.87
C MET A 241 -4.91 -16.79 -20.36
N LEU A 242 -4.57 -17.17 -21.60
CA LEU A 242 -3.23 -16.91 -22.17
C LEU A 242 -3.01 -15.41 -22.42
N GLY A 243 -4.04 -14.68 -22.83
CA GLY A 243 -3.96 -13.23 -22.98
C GLY A 243 -3.83 -12.49 -21.64
N GLN A 244 -4.37 -13.03 -20.54
CA GLN A 244 -4.13 -12.47 -19.20
C GLN A 244 -2.67 -12.65 -18.78
N GLU A 245 -2.11 -13.83 -19.02
CA GLU A 245 -0.70 -14.16 -18.76
C GLU A 245 0.23 -13.23 -19.57
N GLU A 246 0.07 -13.19 -20.89
CA GLU A 246 0.85 -12.29 -21.77
C GLU A 246 0.80 -10.84 -21.28
N ARG A 247 -0.41 -10.35 -20.97
CA ARG A 247 -0.58 -8.98 -20.47
C ARG A 247 0.14 -8.73 -19.14
N LEU A 248 0.12 -9.70 -18.22
CA LEU A 248 0.81 -9.59 -16.92
C LEU A 248 2.33 -9.52 -17.09
N TYR A 249 2.89 -10.43 -17.89
CA TYR A 249 4.33 -10.57 -18.06
C TYR A 249 4.94 -9.47 -18.91
N ASP A 250 4.30 -9.16 -20.04
CA ASP A 250 4.89 -8.29 -21.05
C ASP A 250 4.57 -6.81 -20.80
N PHE A 251 3.45 -6.50 -20.14
CA PHE A 251 2.99 -5.12 -20.00
C PHE A 251 2.84 -4.67 -18.54
N LYS A 252 2.09 -5.40 -17.70
CA LYS A 252 1.81 -4.94 -16.31
C LYS A 252 3.08 -4.82 -15.48
N ARG A 253 4.00 -5.79 -15.57
CA ARG A 253 5.32 -5.72 -14.89
C ARG A 253 6.14 -4.50 -15.30
N GLN A 254 6.15 -4.17 -16.60
CA GLN A 254 6.84 -2.98 -17.09
C GLN A 254 6.15 -1.70 -16.57
N ALA A 255 4.82 -1.65 -16.58
CA ALA A 255 4.06 -0.53 -16.03
C ALA A 255 4.39 -0.29 -14.55
N VAL A 256 4.45 -1.36 -13.74
CA VAL A 256 4.89 -1.28 -12.33
C VAL A 256 6.29 -0.65 -12.23
N SER A 257 7.25 -1.14 -13.01
CA SER A 257 8.62 -0.62 -13.01
C SER A 257 8.66 0.86 -13.38
N SER A 258 7.98 1.26 -14.45
CA SER A 258 7.90 2.66 -14.90
C SER A 258 7.28 3.56 -13.83
N PHE A 259 6.21 3.11 -13.17
CA PHE A 259 5.58 3.86 -12.10
C PHE A 259 6.52 4.08 -10.90
N ILE A 260 7.21 3.02 -10.46
CA ILE A 260 8.17 3.09 -9.34
C ILE A 260 9.29 4.11 -9.66
N HIS A 261 9.81 4.09 -10.88
CA HIS A 261 10.86 5.02 -11.32
C HIS A 261 10.34 6.47 -11.39
N ALA A 262 9.18 6.70 -12.00
CA ALA A 262 8.60 8.04 -12.15
C ALA A 262 8.31 8.70 -10.80
N ASN A 263 7.87 7.91 -9.82
CA ASN A 263 7.52 8.40 -8.48
C ASN A 263 8.70 8.37 -7.48
N ARG A 264 9.88 7.90 -7.89
CA ARG A 264 11.09 7.82 -7.06
C ARG A 264 10.82 7.14 -5.70
N ILE A 265 10.03 6.07 -5.72
CA ILE A 265 9.67 5.32 -4.50
C ILE A 265 10.95 4.77 -3.86
N ASN A 266 11.80 4.14 -4.69
CA ASN A 266 13.16 3.75 -4.30
C ASN A 266 14.07 4.98 -4.40
N ARG A 267 14.88 5.24 -3.37
CA ARG A 267 15.68 6.47 -3.27
C ARG A 267 17.10 6.24 -2.77
N ILE A 268 18.05 6.94 -3.37
CA ILE A 268 19.40 7.09 -2.82
C ILE A 268 19.30 8.12 -1.71
N VAL A 269 19.50 7.68 -0.48
CA VAL A 269 19.41 8.51 0.73
C VAL A 269 20.74 9.18 1.01
N TYR A 270 21.86 8.45 0.91
CA TYR A 270 23.20 9.01 0.95
C TYR A 270 23.92 8.73 -0.36
N ALA A 271 24.51 9.76 -0.98
CA ALA A 271 25.15 9.62 -2.29
C ALA A 271 26.46 8.84 -2.26
N GLY A 272 27.23 8.94 -1.17
CA GLY A 272 28.55 8.34 -1.02
C GLY A 272 29.68 9.10 -1.73
N GLY A 273 29.46 10.39 -2.03
CA GLY A 273 30.46 11.31 -2.58
C GLY A 273 30.85 10.98 -4.03
N SER A 274 32.02 11.48 -4.44
CA SER A 274 32.56 11.29 -5.80
C SER A 274 33.16 9.90 -6.04
N SER A 275 33.44 9.15 -4.97
CA SER A 275 34.06 7.82 -5.04
C SER A 275 33.45 6.88 -3.99
N PRO A 276 32.19 6.46 -4.15
CA PRO A 276 31.54 5.53 -3.23
C PRO A 276 32.31 4.20 -3.16
N LYS A 277 32.47 3.66 -1.95
CA LYS A 277 33.26 2.44 -1.63
C LYS A 277 32.40 1.33 -1.03
N LEU A 278 31.38 1.69 -0.24
CA LEU A 278 30.48 0.76 0.42
C LEU A 278 29.03 1.16 0.15
N GLY A 279 28.23 0.23 -0.37
CA GLY A 279 26.79 0.42 -0.57
C GLY A 279 26.00 -0.35 0.48
N ILE A 280 25.09 0.33 1.16
CA ILE A 280 24.10 -0.26 2.07
C ILE A 280 22.74 -0.19 1.37
N ILE A 281 22.10 -1.34 1.19
CA ILE A 281 20.74 -1.44 0.64
C ILE A 281 19.83 -1.91 1.75
N THR A 282 18.71 -1.21 1.94
CA THR A 282 17.76 -1.48 3.01
C THR A 282 16.33 -1.28 2.53
N VAL A 283 15.39 -1.97 3.18
CA VAL A 283 13.97 -2.03 2.81
C VAL A 283 13.11 -2.07 4.06
N GLY A 284 11.96 -1.42 4.03
CA GLY A 284 11.02 -1.47 5.16
C GLY A 284 11.60 -0.93 6.46
N LYS A 285 11.19 -1.53 7.58
CA LYS A 285 11.60 -1.10 8.93
C LYS A 285 13.12 -1.08 9.13
N SER A 286 13.84 -2.01 8.49
CA SER A 286 15.31 -2.06 8.58
C SER A 286 15.99 -0.75 8.14
N TYR A 287 15.31 0.07 7.33
CA TYR A 287 15.81 1.39 6.95
C TYR A 287 15.99 2.29 8.16
N LEU A 288 15.03 2.31 9.08
CA LEU A 288 15.13 3.15 10.28
C LEU A 288 16.24 2.64 11.21
N ASP A 289 16.44 1.31 11.30
CA ASP A 289 17.54 0.73 12.08
C ASP A 289 18.91 1.13 11.51
N VAL A 290 19.07 1.08 10.18
CA VAL A 290 20.29 1.52 9.50
C VAL A 290 20.51 3.02 9.70
N ARG A 291 19.45 3.84 9.59
CA ARG A 291 19.55 5.30 9.81
C ARG A 291 19.98 5.59 11.25
N GLN A 292 19.40 4.90 12.23
CA GLN A 292 19.75 5.02 13.65
C GLN A 292 21.21 4.63 13.89
N ALA A 293 21.65 3.48 13.38
CA ALA A 293 23.03 3.03 13.55
C ALA A 293 24.05 4.00 12.92
N LEU A 294 23.74 4.55 11.74
CA LEU A 294 24.59 5.56 11.10
C LEU A 294 24.63 6.86 11.92
N ASP A 295 23.50 7.30 12.48
CA ASP A 295 23.42 8.49 13.33
C ASP A 295 24.23 8.32 14.62
N GLU A 296 24.11 7.18 15.30
CA GLU A 296 24.88 6.84 16.51
C GLU A 296 26.40 6.78 16.25
N LEU A 297 26.80 6.41 15.05
CA LEU A 297 28.20 6.45 14.60
C LEU A 297 28.67 7.85 14.16
N GLY A 298 27.78 8.85 14.17
CA GLY A 298 28.07 10.20 13.67
C GLY A 298 28.23 10.27 12.15
N ILE A 299 27.58 9.37 11.41
CA ILE A 299 27.63 9.27 9.95
C ILE A 299 26.36 9.90 9.34
N ASP A 300 26.42 11.23 9.19
CA ASP A 300 25.48 11.98 8.36
C ASP A 300 25.83 11.87 6.86
N GLU A 301 25.03 12.49 5.98
CA GLU A 301 25.29 12.55 4.52
C GLU A 301 26.69 13.09 4.21
N HIS A 302 27.12 14.14 4.93
CA HIS A 302 28.40 14.78 4.70
C HIS A 302 29.56 13.83 5.03
N ARG A 303 29.51 13.18 6.19
CA ARG A 303 30.51 12.19 6.59
C ARG A 303 30.48 10.98 5.67
N ALA A 304 29.29 10.48 5.31
CA ALA A 304 29.11 9.39 4.37
C ALA A 304 29.78 9.69 3.02
N ASN A 305 29.67 10.93 2.52
CA ASN A 305 30.32 11.36 1.29
C ASN A 305 31.86 11.39 1.39
N GLN A 306 32.42 11.71 2.55
CA GLN A 306 33.88 11.70 2.76
C GLN A 306 34.46 10.29 2.82
N ILE A 307 33.75 9.35 3.46
CA ILE A 307 34.23 7.98 3.66
C ILE A 307 33.74 7.00 2.58
N GLY A 308 32.87 7.46 1.68
CA GLY A 308 32.36 6.68 0.54
C GLY A 308 31.24 5.70 0.91
N ILE A 309 30.37 6.02 1.86
CA ILE A 309 29.19 5.20 2.18
C ILE A 309 27.98 5.69 1.40
N ARG A 310 27.38 4.81 0.61
CA ARG A 310 26.13 5.04 -0.10
C ARG A 310 24.99 4.30 0.58
N LEU A 311 23.84 4.96 0.76
CA LEU A 311 22.65 4.36 1.34
C LEU A 311 21.53 4.38 0.30
N PHE A 312 21.06 3.20 -0.10
CA PHE A 312 19.92 3.04 -0.98
C PHE A 312 18.75 2.45 -0.21
N LYS A 313 17.64 3.18 -0.21
CA LYS A 313 16.37 2.68 0.31
C LYS A 313 15.54 2.16 -0.86
N VAL A 314 15.19 0.88 -0.77
CA VAL A 314 14.16 0.23 -1.58
C VAL A 314 12.81 0.45 -0.91
#